data_AF-A0A3D5CSH1-F1
#
_entry.id   AF-A0A3D5CSH1-F1
#
_cell.length_a   1.000
_cell.length_b   1.000
_cell.length_c   1.000
_cell.angle_alpha   90.00
_cell.angle_beta   90.00
_cell.angle_gamma   90.00
#
_symmetry.space_group_name_H-M   'P 1'
#
loop_
_entity.id
_entity.type
_entity.pdbx_description
1 polymer ?
#
loop_
_entity_poly.entity_id
_entity_poly.type
_entity_poly.pdbx_seq_one_letter_code
_entity_poly.pdbx_strand_id
1 'polypeptide(L)'
;MKALTQNNPNTDYYFIIGGDMVEYLPKWYKIDELVTMVNFVGIRRAGYSTETPYPVIWVDVPTIDISSTKIRQKIQQGCSVRYLVPDKVIEYIEKEGLYQDGL
;
A
#
# COMPACT_ATOMS: atom_id res chain seq x y z
N MET A 1 9.52 8.03 -9.55
CA MET A 1 10.00 7.09 -10.60
C MET A 1 11.07 7.69 -11.48
N LYS A 2 10.88 8.87 -12.12
CA LYS A 2 11.92 9.53 -12.94
C LYS A 2 13.34 9.52 -12.35
N ALA A 3 13.49 10.02 -11.12
CA ALA A 3 14.80 10.05 -10.46
C ALA A 3 15.38 8.62 -10.24
N LEU A 4 14.51 7.64 -9.95
CA LEU A 4 14.94 6.25 -9.75
C LEU A 4 15.39 5.61 -11.07
N THR A 5 14.63 5.78 -12.15
CA THR A 5 14.97 5.25 -13.47
C THR A 5 16.19 5.94 -14.07
N GLN A 6 16.40 7.23 -13.81
CA GLN A 6 17.62 7.95 -14.20
C GLN A 6 18.84 7.46 -13.42
N ASN A 7 18.71 7.24 -12.12
CA ASN A 7 19.82 6.80 -11.27
C ASN A 7 20.16 5.31 -11.45
N ASN A 8 19.20 4.50 -11.91
CA ASN A 8 19.37 3.06 -12.10
C ASN A 8 18.76 2.64 -13.46
N PRO A 9 19.41 2.97 -14.57
CA PRO A 9 18.84 2.77 -15.92
C PRO A 9 18.65 1.30 -16.31
N ASN A 10 19.38 0.38 -15.68
CA ASN A 10 19.32 -1.06 -15.93
C ASN A 10 18.44 -1.80 -14.92
N THR A 11 17.47 -1.12 -14.29
CA THR A 11 16.59 -1.70 -13.28
C THR A 11 15.15 -1.68 -13.77
N ASP A 12 14.53 -2.86 -13.78
CA ASP A 12 13.09 -2.99 -13.99
C ASP A 12 12.35 -2.67 -12.69
N TYR A 13 11.47 -1.67 -12.73
CA TYR A 13 10.68 -1.27 -11.58
C TYR A 13 9.31 -1.94 -11.58
N TYR A 14 8.97 -2.57 -10.46
CA TYR A 14 7.65 -3.15 -10.20
C TYR A 14 6.95 -2.34 -9.12
N PHE A 15 5.86 -1.67 -9.47
CA PHE A 15 5.12 -0.80 -8.57
C PHE A 15 3.89 -1.56 -8.03
N ILE A 16 4.00 -2.04 -6.79
CA ILE A 16 2.96 -2.85 -6.13
C ILE A 16 1.89 -1.95 -5.53
N ILE A 17 0.62 -2.22 -5.86
CA ILE A 17 -0.55 -1.53 -5.34
C ILE A 17 -1.70 -2.50 -5.06
N GLY A 18 -2.59 -2.12 -4.13
CA GLY A 18 -3.85 -2.83 -3.92
C GLY A 18 -4.79 -2.68 -5.12
N GLY A 19 -5.63 -3.69 -5.37
CA GLY A 19 -6.65 -3.64 -6.43
C GLY A 19 -7.57 -2.43 -6.32
N ASP A 20 -7.84 -1.97 -5.10
CA ASP A 20 -8.59 -0.74 -4.82
C ASP A 20 -7.94 0.53 -5.41
N MET A 21 -6.61 0.55 -5.53
CA MET A 21 -5.90 1.68 -6.15
C MET A 21 -5.85 1.58 -7.68
N VAL A 22 -6.04 0.39 -8.25
CA VAL A 22 -5.99 0.18 -9.71
C VAL A 22 -7.14 0.94 -10.40
N GLU A 23 -8.34 0.93 -9.82
CA GLU A 23 -9.48 1.71 -10.30
C GLU A 23 -9.21 3.24 -10.29
N TYR A 24 -8.31 3.69 -9.42
CA TYR A 24 -7.93 5.10 -9.29
C TYR A 24 -6.76 5.52 -10.18
N LEU A 25 -6.08 4.60 -10.87
CA LEU A 25 -4.94 4.93 -11.75
C LEU A 25 -5.22 6.04 -12.76
N PRO A 26 -6.40 6.13 -13.42
CA PRO A 26 -6.66 7.22 -14.35
C PRO A 26 -6.60 8.62 -13.72
N LYS A 27 -6.74 8.72 -12.40
CA LYS A 27 -6.68 9.98 -11.64
C LYS A 27 -5.27 10.30 -11.16
N TRP A 28 -4.30 9.41 -11.35
CA TRP A 28 -2.94 9.63 -10.91
C TRP A 28 -2.26 10.70 -11.76
N TYR A 29 -1.47 11.54 -11.10
CA TYR A 29 -0.72 12.58 -11.78
C TYR A 29 0.25 11.97 -12.80
N LYS A 30 0.07 12.33 -14.07
CA LYS A 30 0.89 11.86 -15.21
C LYS A 30 0.92 10.33 -15.34
N ILE A 31 -0.23 9.68 -15.18
CA ILE A 31 -0.35 8.23 -15.29
C ILE A 31 0.20 7.68 -16.62
N ASP A 32 -0.08 8.32 -17.75
CA ASP A 32 0.40 7.86 -19.06
C ASP A 32 1.93 7.82 -19.12
N GLU A 33 2.60 8.79 -18.49
CA GLU A 33 4.07 8.79 -18.38
C GLU A 33 4.53 7.70 -17.41
N LEU A 34 3.86 7.56 -16.27
CA LEU A 34 4.22 6.59 -15.24
C LEU A 34 4.15 5.15 -15.73
N VAL A 35 3.12 4.79 -16.50
CA VAL A 35 2.92 3.47 -17.10
C VAL A 35 4.08 3.06 -18.00
N THR A 36 4.79 4.02 -18.62
CA THR A 36 5.99 3.73 -19.43
C THR A 36 7.25 3.49 -18.61
N MET A 37 7.26 3.88 -17.33
CA MET A 37 8.44 3.81 -16.46
C MET A 37 8.45 2.60 -15.53
N VAL A 38 7.29 1.98 -15.29
CA VAL A 38 7.14 0.90 -14.30
C VAL A 38 6.18 -0.18 -14.79
N ASN A 39 6.39 -1.39 -14.29
CA ASN A 39 5.42 -2.48 -14.37
C ASN A 39 4.50 -2.39 -13.15
N PHE A 40 3.21 -2.10 -13.36
CA PHE A 40 2.25 -2.12 -12.26
C PHE A 40 1.95 -3.56 -11.83
N VAL A 41 1.96 -3.80 -10.52
CA VAL A 41 1.58 -5.07 -9.91
C VAL A 41 0.37 -4.83 -9.02
N GLY A 42 -0.79 -5.32 -9.45
CA GLY A 42 -2.05 -5.21 -8.74
C GLY A 42 -2.30 -6.41 -7.84
N ILE A 43 -2.54 -6.18 -6.56
CA ILE A 43 -2.93 -7.24 -5.62
C ILE A 43 -4.44 -7.42 -5.66
N ARG A 44 -4.93 -8.61 -6.02
CA ARG A 44 -6.38 -8.86 -6.06
C ARG A 44 -7.00 -8.76 -4.66
N ARG A 45 -8.11 -8.04 -4.56
CA ARG A 45 -8.91 -7.89 -3.35
C ARG A 45 -10.37 -8.19 -3.69
N ALA A 46 -11.05 -8.93 -2.80
CA ALA A 46 -12.47 -9.20 -2.97
C ALA A 46 -13.26 -7.88 -2.97
N GLY A 47 -14.20 -7.75 -3.91
CA GLY A 47 -15.07 -6.58 -4.03
C GLY A 47 -14.53 -5.44 -4.90
N TYR A 48 -13.35 -5.57 -5.51
CA TYR A 48 -12.79 -4.57 -6.44
C TYR A 48 -12.63 -5.16 -7.85
N SER A 49 -12.84 -4.33 -8.87
CA SER A 49 -12.68 -4.74 -10.27
C SER A 49 -11.20 -4.89 -10.63
N THR A 50 -10.90 -5.84 -11.52
CA THR A 50 -9.58 -5.95 -12.16
C THR A 50 -9.55 -5.31 -13.54
N GLU A 51 -10.62 -4.65 -13.95
CA GLU A 51 -10.71 -3.96 -15.23
C GLU A 51 -9.95 -2.63 -15.16
N THR A 52 -9.03 -2.44 -16.11
CA THR A 52 -8.25 -1.22 -16.22
C THR A 52 -7.76 -1.07 -17.66
N PRO A 53 -7.68 0.17 -18.19
CA PRO A 53 -7.09 0.42 -19.50
C PRO A 53 -5.56 0.30 -19.49
N TYR A 54 -4.94 0.15 -18.32
CA TYR A 54 -3.49 0.10 -18.16
C TYR A 54 -2.96 -1.34 -18.03
N PRO A 55 -1.72 -1.62 -18.48
CA PRO A 55 -1.10 -2.91 -18.26
C PRO A 55 -0.80 -3.12 -16.78
N VAL A 56 -1.41 -4.15 -16.18
CA VAL A 56 -1.23 -4.53 -14.77
C VAL A 56 -0.98 -6.03 -14.66
N ILE A 57 0.09 -6.41 -13.95
CA ILE A 57 0.37 -7.79 -13.55
C ILE A 57 -0.45 -8.07 -12.29
N TRP A 58 -1.39 -8.99 -12.36
CA TRP A 58 -2.24 -9.31 -11.22
C TRP A 58 -1.69 -10.47 -10.41
N VAL A 59 -1.62 -10.29 -9.09
CA VAL A 59 -1.12 -11.30 -8.13
C VAL A 59 -2.19 -11.59 -7.08
N ASP A 60 -2.39 -12.88 -6.84
CA ASP A 60 -3.28 -13.38 -5.79
C ASP A 60 -2.51 -13.50 -4.48
N VAL A 61 -3.09 -12.98 -3.40
CA VAL A 61 -2.54 -13.09 -2.04
C VAL A 61 -3.63 -13.50 -1.06
N PRO A 62 -3.28 -14.15 0.07
CA PRO A 62 -4.23 -14.37 1.14
C PRO A 62 -4.87 -13.06 1.59
N THR A 63 -6.18 -13.08 1.79
CA THR A 63 -6.89 -11.88 2.28
C THR A 63 -6.52 -11.65 3.73
N ILE A 64 -5.90 -10.49 4.01
CA ILE A 64 -5.63 -10.03 5.36
C ILE A 64 -6.44 -8.75 5.57
N ASP A 65 -7.46 -8.82 6.44
CA ASP A 65 -8.29 -7.67 6.80
C ASP A 65 -7.60 -6.78 7.84
N ILE A 66 -6.58 -6.08 7.39
CA ILE A 66 -5.79 -5.12 8.15
C ILE A 66 -5.66 -3.80 7.40
N SER A 67 -5.74 -2.69 8.13
CA SER A 67 -5.49 -1.34 7.60
C SER A 67 -4.89 -0.44 8.67
N SER A 68 -4.15 0.58 8.25
CA SER A 68 -3.56 1.57 9.18
C SER A 68 -4.64 2.30 9.98
N THR A 69 -5.81 2.56 9.39
CA THR A 69 -6.95 3.16 10.09
C THR A 69 -7.45 2.27 11.23
N LYS A 70 -7.62 0.97 10.98
CA LYS A 70 -8.04 -0.03 11.98
C LYS A 70 -7.01 -0.17 13.12
N ILE A 71 -5.72 -0.12 12.78
CA ILE A 71 -4.62 -0.16 13.77
C ILE A 71 -4.67 1.08 14.68
N ARG A 72 -4.72 2.29 14.12
CA ARG A 72 -4.76 3.54 14.90
C ARG A 72 -6.00 3.61 15.80
N GLN A 73 -7.17 3.21 15.30
CA GLN A 73 -8.40 3.16 16.10
C GLN A 73 -8.29 2.18 17.27
N LYS A 74 -7.72 0.99 17.06
CA LYS A 74 -7.48 0.02 18.14
C LYS A 74 -6.58 0.59 19.23
N ILE A 75 -5.48 1.25 18.85
CA ILE A 75 -4.54 1.87 19.80
C ILE A 75 -5.25 2.96 20.61
N GLN A 76 -6.00 3.84 19.95
CA GLN A 76 -6.77 4.89 20.61
C GLN A 76 -7.82 4.34 21.60
N GLN A 77 -8.36 3.15 21.32
CA GLN A 77 -9.30 2.45 22.19
C GLN A 77 -8.61 1.61 23.30
N GLY A 78 -7.29 1.70 23.46
CA GLY A 78 -6.52 0.90 24.41
C GLY A 78 -6.49 -0.61 24.08
N CYS A 79 -6.84 -1.00 22.85
CA CYS A 79 -6.84 -2.38 22.42
C CYS A 79 -5.46 -2.83 21.94
N SER A 80 -5.09 -4.08 22.22
CA SER A 80 -3.86 -4.66 21.69
C SER A 80 -3.89 -4.79 20.16
N VAL A 81 -2.76 -4.49 19.52
CA VAL A 81 -2.49 -4.68 18.09
C VAL A 81 -1.43 -5.76 17.83
N ARG A 82 -1.14 -6.62 18.83
CA ARG A 82 -0.25 -7.76 18.69
C ARG A 82 -0.71 -8.65 17.53
N TYR A 83 0.25 -9.16 16.75
CA TYR A 83 0.02 -9.95 15.52
C TYR A 83 -0.53 -9.18 14.31
N LEU A 84 -0.89 -7.89 14.47
CA LEU A 84 -1.28 -7.03 13.35
C LEU A 84 -0.08 -6.27 12.78
N VAL A 85 0.89 -5.93 13.63
CA VAL A 85 2.15 -5.30 13.23
C VAL A 85 3.34 -6.01 13.89
N PRO A 86 4.56 -5.88 13.35
CA PRO A 86 5.76 -6.41 13.99
C PRO A 86 5.96 -5.84 15.40
N ASP A 87 6.48 -6.64 16.33
CA ASP A 87 6.66 -6.24 17.74
C ASP A 87 7.48 -4.93 17.89
N LYS A 88 8.55 -4.76 17.10
CA LYS A 88 9.37 -3.53 17.10
C LYS A 88 8.57 -2.27 16.72
N VAL A 89 7.52 -2.41 15.93
CA VAL A 89 6.63 -1.28 15.58
C VAL A 89 5.72 -0.93 16.76
N ILE A 90 5.26 -1.94 17.52
CA ILE A 90 4.50 -1.74 18.76
C ILE A 90 5.35 -1.00 19.79
N GLU A 91 6.57 -1.47 20.03
CA GLU A 91 7.54 -0.83 20.93
C GLU A 91 7.78 0.65 20.56
N TYR A 92 7.91 0.95 19.27
CA TYR A 92 8.10 2.31 18.79
C TYR A 92 6.87 3.19 19.00
N ILE A 93 5.67 2.66 18.70
CA ILE A 93 4.40 3.37 18.91
C ILE A 93 4.23 3.72 20.39
N GLU A 94 4.51 2.78 21.30
CA GLU A 94 4.40 2.98 22.74
C GLU A 94 5.44 4.00 23.25
N LYS A 95 6.70 3.87 22.82
CA LYS A 95 7.79 4.76 23.23
C LYS A 95 7.53 6.22 22.82
N GLU A 96 7.04 6.44 21.60
CA GLU A 96 6.84 7.79 21.04
C GLU A 96 5.41 8.33 21.28
N GLY A 97 4.54 7.55 21.94
CA GLY A 97 3.16 7.97 22.24
C GLY A 97 2.25 8.11 21.01
N LEU A 98 2.55 7.41 19.91
CA LEU A 98 1.82 7.59 18.66
C LEU A 98 0.38 7.07 18.74
N TYR A 99 -0.57 7.85 18.22
CA TYR A 99 -1.99 7.48 18.10
C TYR A 99 -2.72 7.28 19.44
N GLN A 100 -2.16 7.82 20.52
CA GLN A 100 -2.73 7.81 21.86
C GLN A 100 -3.56 9.06 22.17
N ASP A 101 -3.67 10.01 21.22
CA ASP A 101 -4.44 11.23 21.38
C ASP A 101 -5.93 10.91 21.62
N GLY A 102 -6.40 11.16 22.84
CA GLY A 102 -7.76 10.81 23.29
C GLY A 102 -7.80 10.00 24.58
N LEU A 103 -6.64 9.58 25.12
CA LEU A 103 -6.47 9.12 26.51
C LEU A 103 -6.18 10.28 27.46
#